data_AF-A0A959UYU2-F1
#
_entry.id   AF-A0A959UYU2-F1
#
_cell.length_a   1.000
_cell.length_b   1.000
_cell.length_c   1.000
_cell.angle_alpha   90.00
_cell.angle_beta   90.00
_cell.angle_gamma   90.00
#
_symmetry.space_group_name_H-M   'P 1'
#
loop_
_entity.id
_entity.type
_entity.pdbx_description
1 polymer ?
#
loop_
_entity_poly.entity_id
_entity_poly.type
_entity_poly.pdbx_seq_one_letter_code
_entity_poly.pdbx_strand_id
1 'polypeptide(L)'
;MPPFRNPGLRTAFLSFLVSAFSFQVSAQRPPEQPNAAEILHRMQKLQVVGSVLYIVAHPDDENTRLISWLANGKKVRTGNLSLTRGDGGQNLIGPELGDALGIIRTQELMEARRIDGGDQFFTRAVDFGYS
;
A
#
# COMPACT_ATOMS: atom_id res chain seq x y z
N MET A 1 -43.73 47.39 -8.24
CA MET A 1 -42.89 47.62 -7.05
C MET A 1 -41.76 46.61 -7.05
N PRO A 2 -40.49 47.00 -7.23
CA PRO A 2 -39.37 46.07 -7.11
C PRO A 2 -39.07 45.81 -5.62
N PRO A 3 -38.71 44.57 -5.21
CA PRO A 3 -38.37 44.30 -3.83
C PRO A 3 -37.05 44.99 -3.46
N PHE A 4 -37.05 45.63 -2.28
CA PHE A 4 -35.88 46.29 -1.69
C PHE A 4 -34.72 45.29 -1.55
N ARG A 5 -33.65 45.52 -2.33
CA ARG A 5 -32.42 44.74 -2.31
C ARG A 5 -31.58 45.21 -1.12
N ASN A 6 -31.67 44.53 0.02
CA ASN A 6 -31.02 44.96 1.27
C ASN A 6 -29.50 44.72 1.19
N PRO A 7 -28.65 45.76 1.02
CA PRO A 7 -27.24 45.59 0.68
C PRO A 7 -26.41 45.01 1.85
N GLY A 8 -26.86 45.22 3.10
CA GLY A 8 -26.19 44.73 4.31
C GLY A 8 -26.19 43.21 4.45
N LEU A 9 -27.22 42.53 3.93
CA LEU A 9 -27.28 41.06 3.98
C LEU A 9 -26.28 40.42 3.01
N ARG A 10 -26.01 41.10 1.89
CA ARG A 10 -25.04 40.65 0.88
C ARG A 10 -23.61 40.82 1.35
N THR A 11 -23.31 41.96 1.98
CA THR A 11 -21.99 42.20 2.56
C THR A 11 -21.73 41.24 3.73
N ALA A 12 -22.71 41.00 4.61
CA ALA A 12 -22.58 40.01 5.67
C ALA A 12 -22.34 38.58 5.13
N PHE A 13 -23.06 38.19 4.07
CA PHE A 13 -22.88 36.88 3.43
C PHE A 13 -21.52 36.74 2.74
N LEU A 14 -21.04 37.80 2.08
CA LEU A 14 -19.69 37.86 1.50
C LEU A 14 -18.61 37.79 2.57
N SER A 15 -18.75 38.53 3.67
CA SER A 15 -17.82 38.49 4.80
C SER A 15 -17.78 37.12 5.48
N PHE A 16 -18.94 36.45 5.60
CA PHE A 16 -19.03 35.09 6.11
C PHE A 16 -18.35 34.08 5.18
N LEU A 17 -18.55 34.18 3.87
CA LEU A 17 -17.85 33.35 2.87
C LEU A 17 -16.33 33.54 2.90
N VAL A 18 -15.85 34.77 3.03
CA VAL A 18 -14.41 35.08 3.12
C VAL A 18 -13.81 34.55 4.44
N SER A 19 -14.54 34.68 5.55
CA SER A 19 -14.15 34.10 6.84
C SER A 19 -14.10 32.57 6.80
N ALA A 20 -15.09 31.91 6.19
CA ALA A 20 -15.14 30.45 6.04
C ALA A 20 -14.02 29.90 5.14
N PHE A 21 -13.51 30.69 4.19
CA PHE A 21 -12.38 30.32 3.34
C PHE A 21 -11.01 30.56 4.01
N SER A 22 -10.96 31.22 5.16
CA SER A 22 -9.73 31.54 5.88
C SER A 22 -9.29 30.43 6.86
N PHE A 23 -10.04 29.31 6.93
CA PHE A 23 -9.58 28.12 7.63
C PHE A 23 -8.38 27.51 6.88
N GLN A 24 -7.20 27.64 7.47
CA GLN A 24 -5.99 27.04 6.95
C GLN A 24 -6.17 25.51 6.86
N VAL A 25 -6.18 25.01 5.63
CA VAL A 25 -6.16 23.58 5.31
C VAL A 25 -4.78 23.03 5.71
N SER A 26 -4.61 22.67 6.99
CA SER A 26 -3.42 21.95 7.47
C SER A 26 -3.53 20.45 7.20
N ALA A 27 -3.80 20.08 5.95
CA ALA A 27 -4.04 18.69 5.55
C ALA A 27 -2.82 17.99 4.91
N GLN A 28 -1.73 18.72 4.68
CA GLN A 28 -0.52 18.13 4.11
C GLN A 28 0.48 17.84 5.22
N ARG A 29 0.45 16.61 5.74
CA ARG A 29 1.62 16.07 6.45
C ARG A 29 2.74 15.96 5.41
N PRO A 30 3.90 16.61 5.60
CA PRO A 30 5.03 16.36 4.73
C PRO A 30 5.36 14.86 4.75
N PRO A 31 5.73 14.26 3.61
CA PRO A 31 6.12 12.86 3.58
C PRO A 31 7.25 12.64 4.59
N GLU A 32 7.17 11.53 5.31
CA GLU A 32 8.18 11.12 6.28
C GLU A 32 9.55 11.13 5.61
N GLN A 33 10.47 11.92 6.17
CA GLN A 33 11.81 12.04 5.63
C GLN A 33 12.62 10.80 6.05
N PRO A 34 13.21 10.06 5.10
CA PRO A 34 14.03 8.91 5.44
C PRO A 34 15.25 9.37 6.24
N ASN A 35 15.64 8.59 7.25
CA ASN A 35 16.84 8.89 8.02
C ASN A 35 18.11 8.63 7.18
N ALA A 36 19.26 9.10 7.65
CA ALA A 36 20.53 8.98 6.93
C ALA A 36 20.91 7.53 6.59
N ALA A 37 20.60 6.57 7.46
CA ALA A 37 20.89 5.15 7.23
C ALA A 37 20.01 4.59 6.11
N GLU A 38 18.74 4.98 6.05
CA GLU A 38 17.83 4.57 4.98
C GLU A 38 18.22 5.17 3.62
N ILE A 39 18.61 6.46 3.60
CA ILE A 39 19.13 7.10 2.38
C ILE A 39 20.37 6.36 1.87
N LEU A 40 21.34 6.09 2.75
CA LEU A 40 22.54 5.33 2.40
C LEU A 40 22.19 3.93 1.88
N HIS A 41 21.25 3.24 2.53
CA HIS A 41 20.79 1.92 2.11
C HIS A 41 20.21 1.96 0.70
N ARG A 42 19.33 2.93 0.40
CA ARG A 42 18.76 3.14 -0.93
C ARG A 42 19.84 3.45 -1.97
N MET A 43 20.82 4.30 -1.63
CA MET A 43 21.96 4.59 -2.51
C MET A 43 22.79 3.34 -2.82
N GLN A 44 23.02 2.47 -1.83
CA GLN A 44 23.70 1.19 -2.05
C GLN A 44 22.89 0.25 -2.95
N LYS A 45 21.55 0.23 -2.85
CA LYS A 45 20.70 -0.55 -3.76
C LYS A 45 20.81 -0.07 -5.22
N LEU A 46 20.97 1.24 -5.46
CA LEU A 46 21.14 1.78 -6.82
C LEU A 46 22.37 1.24 -7.56
N GLN A 47 23.40 0.80 -6.83
CA GLN A 47 24.62 0.23 -7.41
C GLN A 47 24.48 -1.25 -7.78
N VAL A 48 23.36 -1.89 -7.45
CA VAL A 48 23.11 -3.31 -7.69
C VAL A 48 22.06 -3.48 -8.78
N VAL A 49 22.47 -4.04 -9.93
CA VAL A 49 21.59 -4.23 -11.11
C VAL A 49 20.96 -5.63 -11.17
N GLY A 50 21.28 -6.50 -10.21
CA GLY A 50 20.73 -7.86 -10.13
C GLY A 50 19.27 -7.86 -9.72
N SER A 51 18.49 -8.79 -10.30
CA SER A 51 17.09 -9.02 -9.94
C SER A 51 16.82 -10.50 -9.72
N VAL A 52 15.91 -10.82 -8.80
CA VAL A 52 15.43 -12.17 -8.49
C VAL A 52 13.91 -12.17 -8.53
N LEU A 53 13.33 -13.16 -9.20
CA LEU A 53 11.91 -13.48 -9.08
C LEU A 53 11.77 -14.85 -8.41
N TYR A 54 11.18 -14.86 -7.22
CA TYR A 54 10.84 -16.07 -6.48
C TYR A 54 9.39 -16.42 -6.76
N ILE A 55 9.11 -17.67 -7.14
CA ILE A 55 7.79 -18.10 -7.60
C ILE A 55 7.26 -19.16 -6.62
N VAL A 56 6.05 -18.95 -6.13
CA VAL A 56 5.37 -19.82 -5.15
C VAL A 56 3.94 -20.09 -5.58
N ALA A 57 3.32 -21.17 -5.09
CA ALA A 57 1.98 -21.54 -5.52
C ALA A 57 0.93 -20.63 -4.88
N HIS A 58 0.96 -20.52 -3.55
CA HIS A 58 -0.04 -19.78 -2.78
C HIS A 58 0.65 -18.75 -1.87
N PRO A 59 -0.11 -17.77 -1.35
CA PRO A 59 0.33 -17.01 -0.18
C PRO A 59 0.74 -17.95 0.96
N ASP A 60 1.79 -17.58 1.70
CA ASP A 60 2.40 -18.33 2.82
C ASP A 60 3.40 -19.43 2.43
N ASP A 61 3.54 -19.75 1.14
CA ASP A 61 4.57 -20.69 0.65
C ASP A 61 5.98 -20.05 0.60
N GLU A 62 6.09 -18.73 0.71
CA GLU A 62 7.36 -18.05 0.57
C GLU A 62 8.26 -18.13 1.81
N ASN A 63 9.57 -18.13 1.59
CA ASN A 63 10.56 -17.91 2.64
C ASN A 63 10.81 -16.40 2.82
N THR A 64 10.08 -15.77 3.73
CA THR A 64 10.21 -14.33 4.02
C THR A 64 11.63 -13.91 4.39
N ARG A 65 12.39 -14.77 5.10
CA ARG A 65 13.79 -14.46 5.46
C ARG A 65 14.69 -14.38 4.24
N LEU A 66 14.48 -15.26 3.26
CA LEU A 66 15.20 -15.22 1.99
C LEU A 66 14.90 -13.92 1.24
N ILE A 67 13.63 -13.52 1.17
CA ILE A 67 13.22 -12.26 0.53
C ILE A 67 13.91 -11.07 1.21
N SER A 68 13.83 -10.96 2.55
CA SER A 68 14.50 -9.88 3.28
C SER A 68 16.01 -9.86 3.04
N TRP A 69 16.66 -11.03 3.03
CA TRP A 69 18.08 -11.15 2.81
C TRP A 69 18.49 -10.74 1.38
N LEU A 70 17.73 -11.14 0.37
CA LEU A 70 17.97 -10.73 -1.01
C LEU A 70 17.75 -9.21 -1.17
N ALA A 71 16.60 -8.72 -0.73
CA ALA A 71 16.19 -7.32 -0.89
C ALA A 71 17.09 -6.34 -0.12
N ASN A 72 17.46 -6.66 1.13
CA ASN A 72 18.16 -5.72 2.01
C ASN A 72 19.60 -6.14 2.29
N GLY A 73 19.87 -7.43 2.44
CA GLY A 73 21.25 -7.92 2.63
C GLY A 73 22.07 -7.81 1.34
N LYS A 74 21.59 -8.47 0.28
CA LYS A 74 22.22 -8.50 -1.05
C LYS A 74 21.83 -7.32 -1.93
N LYS A 75 20.81 -6.55 -1.53
CA LYS A 75 20.38 -5.32 -2.22
C LYS A 75 19.89 -5.56 -3.65
N VAL A 76 19.59 -6.81 -3.99
CA VAL A 76 19.03 -7.15 -5.31
C VAL A 76 17.55 -6.86 -5.32
N ARG A 77 17.03 -6.40 -6.46
CA ARG A 77 15.59 -6.24 -6.62
C ARG A 77 14.93 -7.60 -6.55
N THR A 78 14.04 -7.80 -5.58
CA THR A 78 13.48 -9.13 -5.28
C THR A 78 11.96 -9.07 -5.40
N GLY A 79 11.41 -9.81 -6.36
CA GLY A 79 9.97 -10.00 -6.49
C GLY A 79 9.54 -11.38 -6.03
N ASN A 80 8.44 -11.47 -5.29
CA ASN A 80 7.73 -12.70 -4.99
C ASN A 80 6.48 -12.78 -5.89
N LEU A 81 6.34 -13.85 -6.67
CA LEU A 81 5.16 -14.13 -7.48
C LEU A 81 4.41 -15.31 -6.87
N SER A 82 3.25 -15.02 -6.28
CA SER A 82 2.29 -16.05 -5.93
C SER A 82 1.43 -16.37 -7.15
N LEU A 83 1.29 -17.65 -7.49
CA LEU A 83 0.47 -18.05 -8.62
C LEU A 83 -1.00 -17.76 -8.34
N THR A 84 -1.49 -18.06 -7.14
CA THR A 84 -2.87 -17.76 -6.72
C THR A 84 -2.93 -16.61 -5.70
N ARG A 85 -4.14 -16.22 -5.31
CA ARG A 85 -4.39 -15.31 -4.18
C ARG A 85 -4.70 -16.04 -2.87
N GLY A 86 -4.63 -17.38 -2.84
CA GLY A 86 -4.93 -18.17 -1.64
C GLY A 86 -6.42 -18.24 -1.30
N ASP A 87 -7.29 -17.99 -2.29
CA ASP A 87 -8.76 -17.90 -2.16
C ASP A 87 -9.43 -19.26 -1.88
N GLY A 88 -8.79 -20.36 -2.25
CA GLY A 88 -9.23 -21.72 -1.96
C GLY A 88 -8.85 -22.22 -0.55
N GLY A 89 -8.11 -21.42 0.22
CA GLY A 89 -7.63 -21.80 1.55
C GLY A 89 -8.67 -21.68 2.66
N GLN A 90 -8.26 -22.07 3.87
CA GLN A 90 -9.05 -21.89 5.09
C GLN A 90 -8.68 -20.60 5.81
N ASN A 91 -9.65 -19.98 6.47
CA ASN A 91 -9.45 -18.86 7.38
C ASN A 91 -9.72 -19.30 8.83
N LEU A 92 -8.68 -19.27 9.67
CA LEU A 92 -8.77 -19.73 11.07
C LEU A 92 -9.29 -18.65 12.03
N ILE A 93 -9.30 -17.38 11.62
CA ILE A 93 -9.59 -16.23 12.49
C ILE A 93 -10.86 -15.47 12.09
N GLY A 94 -11.53 -15.90 11.02
CA GLY A 94 -12.71 -15.23 10.49
C GLY A 94 -13.52 -16.12 9.55
N PRO A 95 -14.72 -15.67 9.15
CA PRO A 95 -15.63 -16.42 8.29
C PRO A 95 -15.33 -16.30 6.79
N GLU A 96 -14.37 -15.46 6.38
CA GLU A 96 -14.11 -15.17 4.97
C GLU A 96 -13.52 -16.38 4.23
N LEU A 97 -14.03 -16.63 3.03
CA LEU A 97 -13.61 -17.70 2.12
C LEU A 97 -13.65 -17.19 0.67
N GLY A 98 -13.02 -17.93 -0.26
CA GLY A 98 -13.05 -17.59 -1.69
C GLY A 98 -12.43 -16.21 -1.96
N ASP A 99 -13.08 -15.45 -2.84
CA ASP A 99 -12.62 -14.11 -3.24
C ASP A 99 -12.37 -13.17 -2.05
N ALA A 100 -13.22 -13.22 -1.01
CA ALA A 100 -13.05 -12.38 0.18
C ALA A 100 -11.75 -12.71 0.92
N LEU A 101 -11.43 -13.99 1.07
CA LEU A 101 -10.18 -14.45 1.66
C LEU A 101 -8.98 -14.08 0.76
N GLY A 102 -9.12 -14.26 -0.55
CA GLY A 102 -8.07 -13.88 -1.51
C GLY A 102 -7.71 -12.39 -1.46
N ILE A 103 -8.69 -11.51 -1.22
CA ILE A 103 -8.45 -10.07 -1.02
C ILE A 103 -7.66 -9.82 0.27
N ILE A 104 -8.04 -10.47 1.38
CA ILE A 104 -7.36 -10.34 2.67
C ILE A 104 -5.90 -10.78 2.55
N ARG A 105 -5.65 -11.99 2.05
CA ARG A 105 -4.29 -12.53 1.89
C ARG A 105 -3.43 -11.73 0.92
N THR A 106 -4.05 -11.16 -0.12
CA THR A 106 -3.37 -10.21 -0.99
C THR A 106 -2.85 -9.02 -0.19
N GLN A 107 -3.67 -8.43 0.69
CA GLN A 107 -3.21 -7.33 1.55
C GLN A 107 -2.16 -7.77 2.55
N GLU A 108 -2.32 -8.93 3.19
CA GLU A 108 -1.33 -9.49 4.12
C GLU A 108 0.06 -9.59 3.47
N LEU A 109 0.15 -10.16 2.26
CA LEU A 109 1.42 -10.26 1.54
C LEU A 109 1.95 -8.90 1.07
N MET A 110 1.07 -7.99 0.62
CA MET A 110 1.49 -6.63 0.24
C MET A 110 2.08 -5.87 1.43
N GLU A 111 1.48 -5.97 2.61
CA GLU A 111 2.02 -5.38 3.84
C GLU A 111 3.32 -6.07 4.28
N ALA A 112 3.39 -7.40 4.21
CA ALA A 112 4.61 -8.14 4.52
C ALA A 112 5.79 -7.69 3.64
N ARG A 113 5.54 -7.50 2.35
CA ARG A 113 6.54 -7.00 1.39
C ARG A 113 7.01 -5.57 1.69
N ARG A 114 6.14 -4.69 2.22
CA ARG A 114 6.57 -3.36 2.69
C ARG A 114 7.57 -3.42 3.84
N ILE A 115 7.48 -4.47 4.66
CA ILE A 115 8.39 -4.69 5.80
C ILE A 115 9.69 -5.34 5.34
N ASP A 116 9.62 -6.40 4.53
CA ASP A 116 10.82 -7.13 4.09
C ASP A 116 11.56 -6.50 2.90
N GLY A 117 10.93 -5.55 2.19
CA GLY A 117 11.53 -4.80 1.09
C GLY A 117 11.45 -5.50 -0.27
N GLY A 118 10.72 -6.61 -0.40
CA GLY A 118 10.40 -7.25 -1.67
C GLY A 118 9.24 -6.58 -2.41
N ASP A 119 9.06 -6.94 -3.68
CA ASP A 119 7.87 -6.62 -4.47
C ASP A 119 6.92 -7.84 -4.47
N GLN A 120 5.61 -7.63 -4.39
CA GLN A 120 4.62 -8.72 -4.50
C GLN A 120 3.91 -8.70 -5.85
N PHE A 121 3.77 -9.87 -6.46
CA PHE A 121 3.00 -10.09 -7.68
C PHE A 121 2.03 -11.27 -7.51
N PHE A 122 0.97 -11.25 -8.31
CA PHE A 122 -0.04 -12.29 -8.37
C PHE A 122 -0.41 -12.58 -9.82
N THR A 123 -0.68 -13.84 -10.15
CA THR A 123 -1.31 -14.16 -11.44
C THR A 123 -2.85 -14.07 -11.34
N ARG A 124 -3.54 -14.67 -12.30
CA ARG A 124 -5.00 -14.83 -12.31
C ARG A 124 -5.43 -16.29 -12.12
N ALA A 125 -4.51 -17.18 -11.75
CA ALA A 125 -4.83 -18.56 -11.45
C ALA A 125 -5.77 -18.63 -10.24
N VAL A 126 -6.75 -19.53 -10.32
CA VAL A 126 -7.70 -19.83 -9.24
C VAL A 126 -7.08 -20.88 -8.34
N ASP A 127 -7.22 -20.68 -7.04
CA ASP A 127 -6.85 -21.67 -6.04
C ASP A 127 -8.01 -22.64 -5.78
N PHE A 128 -7.75 -23.93 -5.92
CA PHE A 128 -8.76 -24.99 -5.80
C PHE A 128 -8.85 -25.62 -4.40
N GLY A 129 -7.98 -25.23 -3.46
CA GLY A 129 -8.15 -25.55 -2.04
C GLY A 129 -7.86 -27.00 -1.60
N TYR A 130 -6.79 -27.62 -2.11
CA TYR A 130 -6.37 -28.98 -1.72
C TYR A 130 -5.19 -29.05 -0.73
N SER A 131 -4.85 -27.93 -0.09
CA SER A 131 -3.66 -27.77 0.76
C SER A 131 -3.98 -27.90 2.25
#